data_AF-A0A2N0MT96-F1
#
_entry.id   AF-A0A2N0MT96-F1
#
_cell.length_a   1.000
_cell.length_b   1.000
_cell.length_c   1.000
_cell.angle_alpha   90.00
_cell.angle_beta   90.00
_cell.angle_gamma   90.00
#
_symmetry.space_group_name_H-M   'P 1'
#
loop_
_entity.id
_entity.type
_entity.pdbx_description
1 polymer ?
#
loop_
_entity_poly.entity_id
_entity_poly.type
_entity_poly.pdbx_seq_one_letter_code
_entity_poly.pdbx_strand_id
1 'polypeptide(L)'
;MGKLLFMLETESQRRGLIQPGQDIDAKAAFALVRDMPYQRASSRAPEAVIQEWRGTCSGKHYLLDRIFEEEGMESKVIMCTHRFTEETTANYPSELREVVARGPVPDVHTYVRLKTDAGWMTVDATWPAKTEPLGMTVNS
;
A
#
# COMPACT_ATOMS: atom_id res chain seq x y z
N MET A 1 5.64 10.26 18.81
CA MET A 1 5.20 10.24 17.41
C MET A 1 6.41 10.47 16.52
N GLY A 2 6.67 9.53 15.61
CA GLY A 2 7.74 9.65 14.63
C GLY A 2 7.53 10.77 13.60
N LYS A 3 8.59 11.06 12.83
CA LYS A 3 8.60 12.16 11.85
C LYS A 3 7.60 11.89 10.73
N LEU A 4 7.59 10.68 10.17
CA LEU A 4 6.73 10.32 9.05
C LEU A 4 5.27 10.21 9.46
N LEU A 5 5.00 9.68 10.66
CA LEU A 5 3.64 9.64 11.19
C LEU A 5 3.09 11.07 11.37
N PHE A 6 3.86 11.99 11.95
CA PHE A 6 3.47 13.40 12.07
C PHE A 6 3.24 14.08 10.70
N MET A 7 4.09 13.79 9.71
CA MET A 7 3.92 14.30 8.34
C MET A 7 2.64 13.76 7.70
N LEU A 8 2.35 12.46 7.87
CA LEU A 8 1.13 11.84 7.37
C LEU A 8 -0.11 12.46 8.02
N GLU A 9 -0.09 12.67 9.33
CA GLU A 9 -1.18 13.33 10.07
C GLU A 9 -1.44 14.74 9.52
N THR A 10 -0.39 15.55 9.43
CA THR A 10 -0.46 16.94 8.96
C THR A 10 -1.03 17.01 7.54
N GLU A 11 -0.54 16.16 6.64
CA GLU A 11 -1.00 16.16 5.25
C GLU A 11 -2.43 15.61 5.11
N SER A 12 -2.81 14.65 5.97
CA SER A 12 -4.18 14.11 6.04
C SER A 12 -5.17 15.17 6.54
N GLN A 13 -4.80 15.94 7.56
CA GLN A 13 -5.58 17.08 8.05
C GLN A 13 -5.72 18.16 6.96
N ARG A 14 -4.63 18.51 6.28
CA ARG A 14 -4.63 19.48 5.16
C ARG A 14 -5.59 19.07 4.03
N ARG A 15 -5.76 17.76 3.82
CA ARG A 15 -6.67 17.18 2.82
C ARG A 15 -8.09 16.95 3.34
N GLY A 16 -8.37 17.23 4.62
CA GLY A 16 -9.68 17.02 5.23
C GLY A 16 -10.04 15.54 5.42
N LEU A 17 -9.05 14.65 5.49
CA LEU A 17 -9.25 13.20 5.65
C LEU A 17 -9.40 12.79 7.11
N ILE A 18 -8.88 13.60 8.03
CA ILE A 18 -9.01 13.43 9.48
C ILE A 18 -9.26 14.79 10.14
N GLN A 19 -9.81 14.80 11.35
CA GLN A 19 -10.05 16.04 12.09
C GLN A 19 -8.75 16.58 12.74
N PRO A 20 -8.61 17.90 12.92
CA PRO A 20 -7.51 18.45 13.71
C PRO A 20 -7.50 17.90 15.14
N GLY A 21 -6.34 17.45 15.60
CA GLY A 21 -6.17 16.85 16.94
C GLY A 21 -6.68 15.42 17.08
N GLN A 22 -7.05 14.77 15.97
CA GLN A 22 -7.30 13.33 15.93
C GLN A 22 -5.96 12.59 15.84
N ASP A 23 -5.60 11.87 16.90
CA ASP A 23 -4.44 10.97 16.89
C ASP A 23 -4.61 9.87 15.81
N ILE A 24 -3.52 9.56 15.11
CA ILE A 24 -3.48 8.46 14.14
C ILE A 24 -2.65 7.29 14.68
N ASP A 25 -3.31 6.16 14.91
CA ASP A 25 -2.64 4.91 15.23
C ASP A 25 -2.15 4.20 13.95
N ALA A 26 -1.43 3.07 14.12
CA ALA A 26 -0.93 2.29 13.00
C ALA A 26 -2.03 1.82 12.01
N LYS A 27 -3.24 1.58 12.52
CA LYS A 27 -4.39 1.14 11.71
C LYS A 27 -4.93 2.31 10.87
N ALA A 28 -5.04 3.49 11.46
CA ALA A 28 -5.41 4.71 10.75
C ALA A 28 -4.35 5.08 9.70
N ALA A 29 -3.07 4.98 10.06
CA ALA A 29 -1.97 5.19 9.12
C ALA A 29 -2.04 4.22 7.93
N PHE A 30 -2.29 2.93 8.18
CA PHE A 30 -2.53 1.95 7.11
C PHE A 30 -3.68 2.36 6.19
N ALA A 31 -4.84 2.73 6.74
CA ALA A 31 -5.99 3.11 5.93
C ALA A 31 -5.71 4.35 5.06
N LEU A 32 -5.02 5.35 5.62
CA LEU A 32 -4.63 6.56 4.89
C LEU A 32 -3.68 6.25 3.73
N VAL A 33 -2.64 5.44 3.97
CA VAL A 33 -1.67 5.05 2.94
C VAL A 33 -2.30 4.15 1.88
N ARG A 34 -3.17 3.20 2.28
CA ARG A 34 -3.92 2.34 1.38
C ARG A 34 -4.73 3.15 0.38
N ASP A 35 -5.44 4.17 0.86
CA ASP A 35 -6.35 4.96 0.04
C ASP A 35 -5.67 6.06 -0.79
N MET A 36 -4.35 6.24 -0.65
CA MET A 36 -3.58 7.04 -1.63
C MET A 36 -3.75 6.44 -3.04
N PRO A 37 -3.93 7.25 -4.09
CA PRO A 37 -3.91 6.80 -5.47
C PRO A 37 -2.71 5.90 -5.79
N TYR A 38 -2.98 4.79 -6.50
CA TYR A 38 -1.93 3.91 -7.02
C TYR A 38 -1.26 4.57 -8.23
N GLN A 39 -0.26 5.42 -7.98
CA GLN A 39 0.45 6.18 -9.00
C GLN A 39 1.90 6.41 -8.56
N ARG A 40 2.80 6.59 -9.52
CA ARG A 40 4.21 6.88 -9.24
C ARG A 40 4.35 8.32 -8.75
N ALA A 41 4.89 8.51 -7.55
CA ALA A 41 5.38 9.80 -7.06
C ALA A 41 6.73 10.16 -7.70
N SER A 42 7.20 11.39 -7.50
CA SER A 42 8.51 11.84 -8.03
C SER A 42 9.68 10.98 -7.56
N SER A 43 9.56 10.36 -6.37
CA SER A 43 10.51 9.37 -5.86
C SER A 43 9.79 8.30 -5.02
N ARG A 44 10.53 7.25 -4.62
CA ARG A 44 10.04 6.24 -3.67
C ARG A 44 10.30 6.60 -2.20
N ALA A 45 10.83 7.79 -1.92
CA ALA A 45 11.07 8.22 -0.55
C ALA A 45 9.71 8.43 0.17
N PRO A 46 9.57 7.99 1.44
CA PRO A 46 8.35 8.15 2.22
C PRO A 46 7.81 9.58 2.22
N GLU A 47 8.68 10.59 2.32
CA GLU A 47 8.29 12.00 2.30
C GLU A 47 7.61 12.41 0.99
N ALA A 48 8.12 11.95 -0.16
CA ALA A 48 7.53 12.26 -1.47
C ALA A 48 6.14 11.59 -1.62
N VAL A 49 6.00 10.35 -1.15
CA VAL A 49 4.72 9.61 -1.15
C VAL A 49 3.66 10.35 -0.34
N ILE A 50 4.03 10.88 0.85
CA ILE A 50 3.13 11.69 1.70
C ILE A 50 2.78 13.01 0.99
N GLN A 51 3.78 13.81 0.63
CA GLN A 51 3.59 15.16 0.08
C GLN A 51 2.76 15.16 -1.21
N GLU A 52 3.03 14.22 -2.11
CA GLU A 52 2.32 14.10 -3.39
C GLU A 52 1.02 13.29 -3.26
N TRP A 53 0.83 12.62 -2.12
CA TRP A 53 -0.30 11.77 -1.78
C TRP A 53 -0.59 10.73 -2.86
N ARG A 54 0.44 9.98 -3.23
CA ARG A 54 0.35 8.89 -4.21
C ARG A 54 1.52 7.93 -4.05
N GLY A 55 1.31 6.67 -4.36
CA GLY A 55 2.38 5.68 -4.32
C GLY A 55 2.05 4.43 -5.13
N THR A 56 3.09 3.78 -5.65
CA THR A 56 3.02 2.41 -6.18
C THR A 56 3.17 1.40 -5.04
N CYS A 57 3.11 0.09 -5.33
CA CYS A 57 3.27 -0.96 -4.32
C CYS A 57 4.54 -0.75 -3.49
N SER A 58 5.70 -0.52 -4.11
CA SER A 58 6.92 -0.25 -3.37
C SER A 58 6.86 1.04 -2.55
N GLY A 59 6.32 2.14 -3.10
CA GLY A 59 6.35 3.44 -2.43
C GLY A 59 5.47 3.46 -1.17
N LYS A 60 4.27 2.91 -1.26
CA LYS A 60 3.35 2.81 -0.12
C LYS A 60 3.90 1.92 0.99
N HIS A 61 4.49 0.78 0.63
CA HIS A 61 5.00 -0.18 1.61
C HIS A 61 6.30 0.26 2.27
N TYR A 62 7.17 0.99 1.56
CA TYR A 62 8.34 1.60 2.20
C TYR A 62 7.92 2.69 3.20
N LEU A 63 6.86 3.45 2.89
CA LEU A 63 6.30 4.40 3.85
C LEU A 63 5.76 3.68 5.09
N LEU A 64 4.97 2.61 4.92
CA LEU A 64 4.41 1.85 6.05
C LEU A 64 5.48 1.20 6.92
N ASP A 65 6.48 0.57 6.31
CA ASP A 65 7.60 -0.03 7.04
C ASP A 65 8.30 0.99 7.96
N ARG A 66 8.53 2.21 7.45
CA ARG A 66 9.17 3.27 8.23
C ARG A 66 8.25 3.86 9.30
N ILE A 67 6.94 3.94 9.05
CA ILE A 67 5.96 4.34 10.08
C ILE A 67 5.90 3.29 11.20
N PHE A 68 5.87 2.01 10.86
CA PHE A 68 5.86 0.92 11.84
C PHE A 68 7.13 0.93 12.69
N GLU A 69 8.30 1.12 12.07
CA GLU A 69 9.58 1.27 12.79
C GLU A 69 9.56 2.48 13.75
N GLU A 70 9.05 3.63 13.32
CA GLU A 70 8.90 4.83 14.17
C GLU A 70 8.01 4.59 15.39
N GLU A 71 7.02 3.70 15.27
CA GLU A 71 6.11 3.32 16.34
C GLU A 71 6.59 2.06 17.11
N GLY A 72 7.84 1.64 16.89
CA GLY A 72 8.47 0.53 17.62
C GLY A 72 7.97 -0.86 17.23
N MET A 73 7.33 -0.99 16.08
CA MET A 73 6.86 -2.26 15.54
C MET A 73 7.92 -2.90 14.64
N GLU A 74 8.10 -4.22 14.77
CA GLU A 74 9.00 -4.97 13.87
C GLU A 74 8.28 -5.29 12.55
N SER A 75 8.82 -4.79 11.44
CA SER A 75 8.32 -5.07 10.09
C SER A 75 9.44 -5.51 9.14
N LYS A 76 9.03 -6.16 8.05
CA LYS A 76 9.91 -6.56 6.94
C LYS A 76 9.26 -6.25 5.61
N VAL A 77 9.94 -5.49 4.77
CA VAL A 77 9.59 -5.33 3.36
C VAL A 77 9.86 -6.63 2.62
N ILE A 78 8.84 -7.16 1.94
CA ILE A 78 8.95 -8.31 1.06
C ILE A 78 8.78 -7.86 -0.38
N MET A 79 9.68 -8.35 -1.24
CA MET A 79 9.56 -8.23 -2.68
C MET A 79 9.41 -9.62 -3.27
N CYS A 80 8.33 -9.86 -4.01
CA CYS A 80 8.04 -11.14 -4.62
C CYS A 80 7.69 -10.98 -6.10
N THR A 81 7.94 -12.04 -6.88
CA THR A 81 7.47 -12.10 -8.26
C THR A 81 6.07 -12.69 -8.27
N HIS A 82 5.09 -11.90 -8.71
CA HIS A 82 3.77 -12.38 -9.08
C HIS A 82 3.73 -12.72 -10.56
N ARG A 83 2.80 -13.57 -10.97
CA ARG A 83 2.56 -13.89 -12.38
C ARG A 83 1.08 -13.71 -12.66
N PHE A 84 0.76 -12.84 -13.61
CA PHE A 84 -0.56 -12.81 -14.20
C PHE A 84 -0.70 -14.06 -15.07
N THR A 85 -1.68 -14.88 -14.71
CA THR A 85 -2.08 -16.13 -15.38
C THR A 85 -3.50 -16.01 -15.89
N GLU A 86 -3.94 -16.94 -16.74
CA GLU A 86 -5.32 -17.00 -17.22
C GLU A 86 -6.31 -17.06 -16.05
N GLU A 87 -5.97 -17.81 -14.99
CA GLU A 87 -6.77 -17.92 -13.77
C GLU A 87 -6.90 -16.57 -13.05
N THR A 88 -5.78 -15.88 -12.80
CA THR A 88 -5.80 -14.60 -12.05
C THR A 88 -6.37 -13.43 -12.85
N THR A 89 -6.56 -13.59 -14.17
CA THR A 89 -7.03 -12.53 -15.07
C THR A 89 -8.38 -12.86 -15.73
N ALA A 90 -9.10 -13.88 -15.25
CA ALA A 90 -10.36 -14.31 -15.84
C ALA A 90 -11.41 -13.19 -15.99
N ASN A 91 -11.40 -12.21 -15.08
CA ASN A 91 -12.33 -11.08 -15.05
C ASN A 91 -11.78 -9.81 -15.75
N TYR A 92 -10.61 -9.87 -16.39
CA TYR A 92 -10.01 -8.71 -17.05
C TYR A 92 -10.59 -8.52 -18.46
N PRO A 93 -10.48 -7.29 -19.03
CA PRO A 93 -10.77 -7.03 -20.44
C PRO A 93 -10.10 -8.05 -21.38
N SER A 94 -10.77 -8.40 -22.47
CA SER A 94 -10.31 -9.43 -23.43
C SER A 94 -8.89 -9.16 -23.93
N GLU A 95 -8.55 -7.90 -24.16
CA GLU A 95 -7.25 -7.45 -24.65
C GLU A 95 -6.13 -7.81 -23.69
N LEU A 96 -6.38 -7.79 -22.37
CA LEU A 96 -5.41 -8.20 -21.37
C LEU A 96 -5.33 -9.72 -21.24
N ARG A 97 -6.46 -10.43 -21.38
CA ARG A 97 -6.49 -11.90 -21.37
C ARG A 97 -5.72 -12.49 -22.56
N GLU A 98 -5.77 -11.86 -23.73
CA GLU A 98 -4.97 -12.26 -24.90
C GLU A 98 -3.47 -12.16 -24.69
N VAL A 99 -3.00 -11.21 -23.87
CA VAL A 99 -1.57 -11.10 -23.52
C VAL A 99 -1.15 -12.29 -22.69
N VAL A 100 -1.96 -12.66 -21.68
CA VAL A 100 -1.65 -13.74 -20.74
C VAL A 100 -1.81 -15.13 -21.37
N ALA A 101 -2.67 -15.27 -22.39
CA ALA A 101 -2.81 -16.50 -23.18
C ALA A 101 -1.52 -16.88 -23.94
N ARG A 102 -0.59 -15.94 -24.16
CA ARG A 102 0.73 -16.20 -24.75
C ARG A 102 1.74 -16.75 -23.73
N GLY A 103 1.38 -16.74 -22.45
CA GLY A 103 2.20 -17.19 -21.34
C GLY A 103 2.07 -16.28 -20.11
N PRO A 104 2.40 -16.78 -18.90
CA PRO A 104 2.30 -15.98 -17.68
C PRO A 104 3.16 -14.73 -17.74
N VAL A 105 2.58 -13.57 -17.45
CA VAL A 105 3.29 -12.29 -17.43
C VAL A 105 3.86 -12.06 -16.03
N PRO A 106 5.20 -12.03 -15.85
CA PRO A 106 5.79 -11.77 -14.55
C PRO A 106 5.66 -10.29 -14.19
N ASP A 107 5.40 -10.02 -12.91
CA ASP A 107 5.47 -8.68 -12.33
C ASP A 107 6.09 -8.77 -10.93
N VAL A 108 6.65 -7.66 -10.45
CA VAL A 108 7.24 -7.59 -9.12
C VAL A 108 6.31 -6.84 -8.20
N HIS A 109 5.95 -7.49 -7.10
CA HIS A 109 5.11 -6.93 -6.07
C HIS A 109 5.88 -6.66 -4.79
N THR A 110 5.47 -5.65 -4.05
CA THR A 110 6.05 -5.28 -2.75
C THR A 110 4.95 -5.15 -1.72
N TYR A 111 5.14 -5.77 -0.56
CA TYR A 111 4.25 -5.68 0.60
C TYR A 111 5.05 -5.72 1.91
N VAL A 112 4.40 -5.51 3.06
CA VAL A 112 5.05 -5.59 4.38
C VAL A 112 4.60 -6.84 5.13
N ARG A 113 5.52 -7.47 5.87
CA ARG A 113 5.20 -8.43 6.93
C ARG A 113 5.39 -7.73 8.27
N LEU A 114 4.33 -7.65 9.07
CA LEU A 114 4.34 -7.03 10.39
C LEU A 114 4.37 -8.11 11.47
N LYS A 115 5.22 -7.96 12.48
CA LYS A 115 5.26 -8.85 13.64
C LYS A 115 4.15 -8.47 14.63
N THR A 116 3.35 -9.46 15.01
CA THR A 116 2.33 -9.35 16.05
C THR A 116 2.49 -10.48 17.07
N ASP A 117 1.73 -10.42 18.16
CA ASP A 117 1.68 -11.50 19.16
C ASP A 117 1.22 -12.84 18.57
N ALA A 118 0.36 -12.80 17.54
CA ALA A 118 -0.12 -13.98 16.83
C ALA A 118 0.88 -14.49 15.76
N GLY A 119 2.01 -13.80 15.58
CA GLY A 119 3.01 -14.11 14.56
C GLY A 119 3.10 -13.06 13.48
N TRP A 120 3.62 -13.44 12.32
CA TRP A 120 3.78 -12.53 11.20
C TRP A 120 2.48 -12.40 10.41
N MET A 121 1.96 -11.17 10.29
CA MET A 121 0.82 -10.84 9.42
C MET A 121 1.30 -10.18 8.13
N THR A 122 0.52 -10.32 7.06
CA THR A 122 0.71 -9.53 5.85
C THR A 122 0.05 -8.16 6.06
N VAL A 123 0.67 -7.14 5.48
CA VAL A 123 0.13 -5.79 5.37
C VAL A 123 0.35 -5.34 3.93
N ASP A 124 -0.74 -5.28 3.16
CA ASP A 124 -0.75 -4.88 1.76
C ASP A 124 -1.74 -3.72 1.50
N ALA A 125 -1.17 -2.53 1.28
CA ALA A 125 -1.86 -1.27 1.07
C ALA A 125 -1.94 -0.87 -0.41
N THR A 126 -1.81 -1.84 -1.32
CA THR A 126 -1.75 -1.56 -2.76
C THR A 126 -3.02 -0.89 -3.27
N TRP A 127 -4.16 -1.52 -3.02
CA TRP A 127 -5.44 -1.12 -3.58
C TRP A 127 -6.27 -0.29 -2.58
N PRO A 128 -6.77 0.89 -2.98
CA PRO A 128 -7.71 1.66 -2.18
C PRO A 128 -8.99 0.85 -1.89
N ALA A 129 -9.60 1.03 -0.72
CA ALA A 129 -10.80 0.28 -0.32
C ALA A 129 -11.94 0.38 -1.35
N LYS A 130 -12.10 1.54 -2.00
CA LYS A 130 -13.12 1.76 -3.04
C LYS A 130 -13.00 0.84 -4.27
N THR A 131 -11.90 0.10 -4.41
CA THR A 131 -11.67 -0.83 -5.52
C THR A 131 -12.09 -2.27 -5.19
N GLU A 132 -12.50 -2.55 -3.94
CA GLU A 132 -13.03 -3.86 -3.54
C GLU A 132 -14.21 -4.33 -4.43
N PRO A 133 -15.20 -3.48 -4.79
CA PRO A 133 -16.29 -3.92 -5.68
C PRO A 133 -15.84 -4.28 -7.10
N LEU A 134 -14.60 -3.96 -7.47
CA LEU A 134 -13.98 -4.32 -8.75
C LEU A 134 -13.22 -5.65 -8.67
N GLY A 135 -13.27 -6.35 -7.53
CA GLY A 135 -12.57 -7.62 -7.30
C GLY A 135 -11.11 -7.47 -6.88
N MET A 136 -10.68 -6.26 -6.49
CA MET A 136 -9.32 -6.03 -5.98
C MET A 136 -9.22 -6.47 -4.51
N THR A 137 -8.13 -7.14 -4.15
CA THR A 137 -7.83 -7.48 -2.75
C THR A 137 -7.52 -6.22 -1.96
N VAL A 138 -8.31 -5.94 -0.93
CA VAL A 138 -8.11 -4.83 0.02
C VAL A 138 -8.04 -5.39 1.44
N ASN A 139 -7.40 -4.65 2.36
CA ASN A 139 -7.31 -5.00 3.79
C ASN A 139 -6.60 -6.33 4.09
N SER A 140 -5.55 -6.65 3.33
CA SER A 140 -4.72 -7.85 3.49
C SER A 140 -3.41 -7.61 4.21
#